data_AF-A0A5C9BMS1-F1
#
_entry.id   AF-A0A5C9BMS1-F1
#
_cell.length_a   1.000
_cell.length_b   1.000
_cell.length_c   1.000
_cell.angle_alpha   90.00
_cell.angle_beta   90.00
_cell.angle_gamma   90.00
#
_symmetry.space_group_name_H-M   'P 1'
#
loop_
_entity.id
_entity.type
_entity.pdbx_description
1 polymer ?
#
loop_
_entity_poly.entity_id
_entity_poly.type
_entity_poly.pdbx_seq_one_letter_code
_entity_poly.pdbx_strand_id
1 'polypeptide(L)'
;LLCLSWKGGTATAWKIIVRVGCMTAPRLQCAKCLRACKVLFATTTGFCCNRCTDARYRTTCESPTRRAVRRAEKIFRQCKTEPGRKAWKPKWMRWATYERLQAEAEAVFPIIEADEVAPYDLTARLEAKIERIRNRAARRKSAKG
;
A
#
# COMPACT_ATOMS: atom_id res chain seq x y z
N LEU A 1 0.15 6.39 -22.88
CA LEU A 1 -0.99 5.60 -22.36
C LEU A 1 -0.57 4.91 -21.08
N LEU A 2 -1.15 5.27 -19.93
CA LEU A 2 -0.97 4.53 -18.68
C LEU A 2 -2.31 3.88 -18.38
N CYS A 3 -2.44 2.59 -18.72
CA CYS A 3 -3.60 1.79 -18.37
C CYS A 3 -3.57 1.52 -16.87
N LEU A 4 -4.44 2.21 -16.12
CA LEU A 4 -4.76 1.87 -14.74
C LEU A 4 -5.99 0.96 -14.77
N SER A 5 -5.77 -0.35 -14.59
CA SER A 5 -6.84 -1.33 -14.42
C SER A 5 -7.22 -1.43 -12.95
N TRP A 6 -8.51 -1.24 -12.63
CA TRP A 6 -9.06 -1.60 -11.33
C TRP A 6 -10.53 -2.06 -11.46
N LYS A 7 -10.97 -2.89 -10.51
CA LYS A 7 -12.20 -3.69 -10.57
C LYS A 7 -13.44 -2.80 -10.69
N GLY A 8 -14.13 -2.84 -11.84
CA GLY A 8 -15.43 -2.18 -12.01
C GLY A 8 -15.69 -1.51 -13.37
N GLY A 9 -14.74 -1.53 -14.29
CA GLY A 9 -14.92 -0.99 -15.64
C GLY A 9 -13.63 -0.36 -16.16
N THR A 10 -13.36 -0.51 -17.47
CA THR A 10 -12.24 0.16 -18.13
C THR A 10 -12.54 1.65 -18.24
N ALA A 11 -12.27 2.41 -17.19
CA ALA A 11 -12.25 3.86 -17.28
C ALA A 11 -11.01 4.29 -18.07
N THR A 12 -11.19 4.68 -19.33
CA THR A 12 -10.15 5.32 -20.14
C THR A 12 -9.85 6.69 -19.54
N ALA A 13 -8.87 6.72 -18.64
CA ALA A 13 -8.46 7.95 -17.98
C ALA A 13 -7.52 8.74 -18.90
N TRP A 14 -8.02 9.82 -19.49
CA TRP A 14 -7.22 10.75 -20.27
C TRP A 14 -6.53 11.74 -19.33
N LYS A 15 -5.20 11.78 -19.36
CA LYS A 15 -4.41 12.78 -18.65
C LYS A 15 -4.27 14.01 -19.52
N ILE A 16 -4.96 15.10 -19.16
CA ILE A 16 -4.79 16.39 -19.80
C ILE A 16 -3.67 17.14 -19.08
N ILE A 17 -2.60 17.49 -19.80
CA ILE A 17 -1.51 18.32 -19.29
C ILE A 17 -1.73 19.72 -19.84
N VAL A 18 -2.19 20.64 -18.99
CA VAL A 18 -2.29 22.04 -19.35
C VAL A 18 -0.89 22.63 -19.30
N ARG A 19 -0.32 22.97 -20.47
CA ARG A 19 0.92 23.73 -20.53
C ARG A 19 0.61 25.17 -20.15
N VAL A 20 1.19 25.60 -19.05
CA VAL A 20 1.16 26.96 -18.54
C VAL A 20 2.60 27.42 -18.43
N GLY A 21 2.83 28.73 -18.60
CA GLY A 21 4.16 29.32 -18.50
C GLY A 21 4.87 28.94 -17.20
N CYS A 22 6.20 29.04 -17.18
CA CYS A 22 7.08 28.51 -16.13
C CYS A 22 6.78 28.99 -14.69
N MET A 23 5.92 29.99 -14.49
CA MET A 23 5.59 30.56 -13.17
C MET A 23 4.14 30.41 -12.73
N THR A 24 3.26 29.82 -13.54
CA THR A 24 1.83 29.70 -13.19
C THR A 24 1.46 28.23 -13.12
N ALA A 25 1.26 27.66 -11.93
CA ALA A 25 0.67 26.32 -11.85
C ALA A 25 -0.85 26.43 -12.09
N PRO A 26 -1.45 25.65 -13.01
CA PRO A 26 -2.88 25.78 -13.26
C PRO A 26 -3.64 25.24 -12.04
N ARG A 27 -4.57 26.03 -11.51
CA ARG A 27 -5.46 25.63 -10.41
C ARG A 27 -6.74 25.01 -10.97
N LEU A 28 -6.66 23.77 -11.45
CA LEU A 28 -7.81 23.05 -11.99
C LEU A 28 -8.75 22.63 -10.85
N GLN A 29 -10.07 22.85 -10.97
CA GLN A 29 -11.02 22.47 -9.93
C GLN A 29 -11.67 21.12 -10.22
N CYS A 30 -11.75 20.28 -9.18
CA CYS A 30 -12.46 19.00 -9.26
C CYS A 30 -13.97 19.20 -9.31
N ALA A 31 -14.67 18.62 -10.29
CA ALA A 31 -16.13 18.72 -10.39
C ALA A 31 -16.89 18.12 -9.18
N LYS A 32 -16.30 17.16 -8.45
CA LYS A 32 -16.93 16.50 -7.30
C LYS A 32 -16.64 17.15 -5.95
N CYS A 33 -15.40 17.58 -5.71
CA CYS A 33 -14.95 18.05 -4.40
C CYS A 33 -14.41 19.49 -4.41
N LEU A 34 -14.46 20.16 -5.56
CA LEU A 34 -14.07 21.57 -5.79
C LEU A 34 -12.63 21.94 -5.37
N ARG A 35 -11.81 20.96 -4.98
CA ARG A 35 -10.41 21.17 -4.60
C ARG A 35 -9.57 21.55 -5.82
N ALA A 36 -8.72 22.56 -5.66
CA ALA A 36 -7.70 22.91 -6.64
C ALA A 36 -6.64 21.79 -6.76
N CYS A 37 -6.48 21.26 -7.97
CA CYS A 37 -5.61 20.15 -8.33
C CYS A 37 -4.74 20.51 -9.53
N LYS A 38 -3.53 19.93 -9.61
CA LYS A 38 -2.65 20.08 -10.78
C LYS A 38 -2.98 19.10 -11.90
N VAL A 39 -3.66 18.00 -11.57
CA VAL A 39 -4.02 16.91 -12.48
C VAL A 39 -5.46 16.52 -12.19
N LEU A 40 -6.29 16.49 -13.23
CA LEU A 40 -7.64 15.94 -13.21
C LEU A 40 -7.71 14.76 -14.18
N PHE A 41 -8.60 13.83 -13.88
CA PHE A 41 -8.89 12.66 -14.69
C PHE A 41 -10.25 12.87 -15.35
N ALA A 42 -10.31 12.64 -16.66
CA ALA A 42 -11.57 12.60 -17.38
C ALA A 42 -12.38 11.38 -16.93
N THR A 43 -13.63 11.62 -16.55
CA THR A 43 -14.64 10.58 -16.25
C THR A 43 -15.91 10.88 -17.02
N THR A 44 -16.84 9.92 -17.08
CA THR A 44 -18.14 10.07 -17.74
C THR A 44 -18.96 11.26 -17.22
N THR A 45 -18.73 11.68 -15.98
CA THR A 45 -19.44 12.78 -15.32
C THR A 45 -18.64 14.09 -15.26
N GLY A 46 -17.47 14.15 -15.88
CA GLY A 46 -16.61 15.35 -15.95
C GLY A 46 -15.18 15.14 -15.45
N PHE A 47 -14.49 16.24 -15.13
CA PHE A 47 -13.10 16.22 -14.67
C PHE A 47 -13.01 16.12 -13.14
N CYS A 48 -12.54 14.98 -12.67
CA CYS A 48 -12.47 14.68 -11.23
C CYS A 48 -11.02 14.49 -10.77
N CYS A 49 -10.76 14.82 -9.50
CA CYS A 49 -9.44 14.61 -8.91
C CYS A 49 -9.19 13.12 -8.65
N ASN A 50 -7.91 12.77 -8.48
CA ASN A 50 -7.45 11.41 -8.16
C ASN A 50 -8.29 10.73 -7.05
N ARG A 51 -8.61 11.47 -5.98
CA ARG A 51 -9.35 10.92 -4.84
C ARG A 51 -10.81 10.61 -5.16
N CYS A 52 -11.44 11.39 -6.04
CA CYS A 52 -12.85 11.25 -6.40
C CYS A 52 -13.08 10.19 -7.49
N THR A 53 -12.05 9.93 -8.30
CA THR A 53 -12.06 8.89 -9.34
C THR A 53 -11.49 7.56 -8.85
N ASP A 54 -11.01 7.53 -7.61
CA ASP A 54 -10.19 6.45 -7.05
C ASP A 54 -9.02 6.01 -7.95
N ALA A 55 -8.54 6.92 -8.80
CA ALA A 55 -7.36 6.74 -9.65
C ALA A 55 -6.05 6.86 -8.85
N ARG A 56 -6.07 6.41 -7.60
CA ARG A 56 -4.93 6.45 -6.68
C ARG A 56 -3.89 5.46 -7.19
N TYR A 57 -2.64 5.90 -7.22
CA TYR A 57 -1.55 4.97 -7.53
C TYR A 57 -1.60 3.82 -6.52
N ARG A 58 -1.39 2.59 -7.00
CA ARG A 58 -1.27 1.39 -6.15
C ARG A 58 -0.38 1.66 -4.94
N THR A 59 0.77 2.31 -5.16
CA THR A 59 1.76 2.67 -4.13
C THR A 59 1.25 3.65 -3.07
N THR A 60 0.24 4.46 -3.40
CA THR A 60 -0.40 5.42 -2.47
C THR A 60 -1.49 4.74 -1.63
N CYS A 61 -2.11 3.68 -2.16
CA CYS A 61 -3.11 2.87 -1.45
C CYS A 61 -2.51 1.69 -0.68
N GLU A 62 -1.21 1.43 -0.79
CA GLU A 62 -0.56 0.36 -0.05
C GLU A 62 -0.56 0.62 1.46
N SER A 63 -0.88 -0.42 2.23
CA SER A 63 -0.70 -0.43 3.68
C SER A 63 0.77 -0.13 4.05
N PRO A 64 1.03 0.40 5.26
CA PRO A 64 2.40 0.60 5.74
C PRO A 64 3.26 -0.66 5.62
N THR A 65 2.72 -1.82 6.01
CA THR A 65 3.37 -3.13 5.86
C THR A 65 3.74 -3.41 4.41
N ARG A 66 2.76 -3.28 3.48
CA ARG A 66 3.00 -3.58 2.07
C ARG A 66 4.01 -2.63 1.43
N ARG A 67 4.04 -1.36 1.87
CA ARG A 67 5.06 -0.39 1.45
C ARG A 67 6.46 -0.81 1.93
N ALA A 68 6.59 -1.28 3.16
CA ALA A 68 7.86 -1.78 3.71
C ALA A 68 8.36 -2.99 2.92
N VAL A 69 7.50 -3.99 2.69
CA VAL A 69 7.80 -5.19 1.89
C VAL A 69 8.26 -4.82 0.49
N ARG A 70 7.56 -3.91 -0.21
CA ARG A 70 7.94 -3.48 -1.56
C ARG A 70 9.31 -2.79 -1.59
N ARG A 71 9.67 -2.03 -0.56
CA ARG A 71 11.01 -1.42 -0.47
C ARG A 71 12.07 -2.50 -0.31
N ALA A 72 11.87 -3.46 0.59
CA ALA A 72 12.77 -4.60 0.77
C ALA A 72 12.91 -5.43 -0.50
N GLU A 73 11.82 -5.75 -1.20
CA GLU A 73 11.87 -6.45 -2.50
C GLU A 73 12.71 -5.70 -3.54
N LYS A 74 12.59 -4.36 -3.59
CA LYS A 74 13.39 -3.55 -4.51
C LYS A 74 14.87 -3.65 -4.18
N ILE A 75 15.23 -3.63 -2.90
CA ILE A 75 16.61 -3.79 -2.43
C ILE A 75 17.12 -5.20 -2.75
N PHE A 76 16.34 -6.24 -2.46
CA PHE A 76 16.70 -7.61 -2.79
C PHE A 76 16.91 -7.80 -4.28
N ARG A 77 16.05 -7.24 -5.14
CA ARG A 77 16.24 -7.30 -6.60
C ARG A 77 17.53 -6.59 -7.03
N GLN A 78 17.85 -5.44 -6.44
CA GLN A 78 19.10 -4.73 -6.71
C GLN A 78 20.33 -5.54 -6.27
N CYS A 79 20.24 -6.28 -5.17
CA CYS A 79 21.36 -7.06 -4.63
C CYS A 79 21.50 -8.46 -5.26
N LYS A 80 20.41 -9.09 -5.72
CA LYS A 80 20.36 -10.45 -6.29
C LYS A 80 21.01 -10.61 -7.67
N THR A 81 21.54 -9.54 -8.26
CA THR A 81 21.91 -9.54 -9.68
C THR A 81 23.42 -9.76 -9.83
N GLU A 82 23.88 -11.01 -9.68
CA GLU A 82 25.07 -11.54 -10.39
C GLU A 82 25.28 -13.04 -10.12
N PRO A 83 25.09 -13.94 -11.12
CA PRO A 83 25.46 -15.33 -10.98
C PRO A 83 26.99 -15.48 -10.87
N GLY A 84 27.46 -16.28 -9.90
CA GLY A 84 28.87 -16.63 -9.73
C GLY A 84 29.64 -15.89 -8.62
N ARG A 85 29.02 -14.98 -7.87
CA ARG A 85 29.61 -14.40 -6.64
C ARG A 85 29.10 -15.09 -5.38
N LYS A 86 30.01 -15.45 -4.47
CA LYS A 86 29.72 -16.00 -3.13
C LYS A 86 29.06 -14.99 -2.18
N ALA A 87 29.10 -13.69 -2.50
CA ALA A 87 28.44 -12.64 -1.74
C ALA A 87 27.27 -12.09 -2.55
N TRP A 88 26.11 -11.92 -1.93
CA TRP A 88 24.88 -11.32 -2.49
C TRP A 88 25.03 -9.82 -2.82
N LYS A 89 26.25 -9.36 -3.08
CA LYS A 89 26.64 -7.98 -3.28
C LYS A 89 26.98 -7.75 -4.77
N PRO A 90 26.37 -6.76 -5.43
CA PRO A 90 26.68 -6.43 -6.82
C PRO A 90 28.14 -5.98 -7.04
N LYS A 91 28.74 -6.37 -8.18
CA LYS A 91 29.98 -5.76 -8.70
C LYS A 91 29.79 -4.24 -8.77
N TRP A 92 30.77 -3.48 -8.29
CA TRP A 92 30.77 -2.01 -8.16
C TRP A 92 30.01 -1.39 -6.98
N MET A 93 29.20 -2.14 -6.24
CA MET A 93 28.64 -1.60 -5.00
C MET A 93 29.73 -1.49 -3.93
N ARG A 94 29.78 -0.39 -3.19
CA ARG A 94 30.67 -0.28 -2.02
C ARG A 94 30.12 -1.16 -0.89
N TRP A 95 30.99 -1.75 -0.08
CA TRP A 95 30.57 -2.64 1.04
C TRP A 95 29.66 -1.92 2.02
N ALA A 96 30.04 -0.72 2.46
CA ALA A 96 29.20 0.10 3.34
C ALA A 96 27.79 0.38 2.76
N THR A 97 27.68 0.62 1.45
CA THR A 97 26.37 0.81 0.81
C THR A 97 25.55 -0.47 0.82
N TYR A 98 26.20 -1.61 0.56
CA TYR A 98 25.56 -2.92 0.57
C TYR A 98 25.06 -3.30 1.96
N GLU A 99 25.91 -3.17 2.98
CA GLU A 99 25.55 -3.46 4.38
C GLU A 99 24.39 -2.59 4.84
N ARG A 100 24.40 -1.29 4.51
CA ARG A 100 23.29 -0.38 4.83
C ARG A 100 21.99 -0.83 4.16
N LEU A 101 22.03 -1.18 2.88
CA LEU A 101 20.85 -1.66 2.15
C LEU A 101 20.35 -3.00 2.70
N GLN A 102 21.25 -3.90 3.05
CA GLN A 102 20.91 -5.17 3.66
C GLN A 102 20.25 -4.98 5.02
N ALA A 103 20.81 -4.14 5.89
CA ALA A 103 20.20 -3.79 7.17
C ALA A 103 18.80 -3.16 7.00
N GLU A 104 18.62 -2.30 5.99
CA GLU A 104 17.30 -1.71 5.67
C GLU A 104 16.30 -2.77 5.19
N ALA A 105 16.75 -3.78 4.44
CA ALA A 105 15.90 -4.89 4.00
C ALA A 105 15.56 -5.85 5.15
N GLU A 106 16.51 -6.15 6.02
CA GLU A 106 16.35 -7.01 7.19
C GLU A 106 15.42 -6.39 8.24
N ALA A 107 15.45 -5.07 8.39
CA ALA A 107 14.55 -4.33 9.28
C ALA A 107 13.05 -4.49 8.92
N VAL A 108 12.72 -5.03 7.75
CA VAL A 108 11.34 -5.30 7.33
C VAL A 108 10.82 -6.65 7.86
N PHE A 109 11.70 -7.61 8.20
CA PHE A 109 11.29 -8.90 8.74
C PHE A 109 10.36 -8.83 9.96
N PRO A 110 10.66 -8.04 11.02
CA PRO A 110 9.75 -7.94 12.16
C PRO A 110 8.39 -7.34 11.81
N ILE A 111 8.33 -6.50 10.76
CA ILE A 111 7.07 -5.92 10.26
C ILE A 111 6.24 -7.00 9.54
N ILE A 112 6.89 -7.85 8.76
CA ILE A 112 6.24 -8.98 8.08
C ILE A 112 5.72 -9.97 9.11
N GLU A 113 6.56 -10.36 10.07
CA GLU A 113 6.21 -11.28 11.14
C GLU A 113 5.01 -10.76 11.94
N ALA A 114 5.00 -9.49 12.32
CA ALA A 114 3.86 -8.88 13.01
C ALA A 114 2.56 -8.89 12.16
N ASP A 115 2.66 -8.68 10.84
CA ASP A 115 1.50 -8.70 9.93
C ASP A 115 0.97 -10.13 9.71
N GLU A 116 1.86 -11.12 9.66
CA GLU A 116 1.53 -12.55 9.53
C GLU A 116 0.93 -13.12 10.82
N VAL A 117 1.37 -12.66 11.99
CA VAL A 117 0.86 -13.08 13.31
C VAL A 117 -0.46 -12.39 13.65
N ALA A 118 -0.71 -11.16 13.17
CA ALA A 118 -1.91 -10.39 13.49
C ALA A 118 -3.26 -11.12 13.24
N PRO A 119 -3.45 -11.89 12.15
CA PRO A 119 -4.64 -12.73 11.95
C PRO A 119 -4.84 -13.78 13.05
N TYR A 120 -3.78 -14.46 13.48
CA TYR A 120 -3.84 -15.49 14.53
C TYR A 120 -4.20 -14.87 15.89
N ASP A 121 -3.67 -13.68 16.18
CA ASP A 121 -4.03 -12.92 17.38
C ASP A 121 -5.50 -12.49 17.36
N LEU A 122 -6.02 -12.07 16.21
CA LEU A 122 -7.43 -11.70 16.04
C LEU A 122 -8.36 -12.90 16.23
N THR A 123 -8.02 -14.06 15.66
CA THR A 123 -8.81 -15.28 15.84
C THR A 123 -8.80 -15.74 17.29
N ALA A 124 -7.63 -15.75 17.94
CA ALA A 124 -7.52 -16.10 19.36
C ALA A 124 -8.35 -15.17 20.26
N ARG A 125 -8.34 -13.85 19.98
CA ARG A 125 -9.18 -12.88 20.70
C ARG A 125 -10.67 -13.10 20.48
N LEU A 126 -11.07 -13.46 19.26
CA LEU A 126 -12.47 -13.77 18.93
C LEU A 126 -12.94 -15.03 19.64
N GLU A 127 -12.13 -16.09 19.62
CA GLU A 127 -12.41 -17.34 20.33
C GLU A 127 -12.56 -17.11 21.83
N ALA A 128 -11.62 -16.38 22.45
CA ALA A 128 -11.71 -16.00 23.86
C ALA A 128 -12.96 -15.14 24.18
N LYS A 129 -13.45 -14.35 23.20
CA LYS A 129 -14.68 -13.58 23.36
C LYS A 129 -15.92 -14.48 23.27
N ILE A 130 -15.95 -15.40 22.31
CA ILE A 130 -17.01 -16.41 22.17
C ILE A 130 -17.12 -17.24 23.44
N GLU A 131 -16.00 -17.70 23.96
CA GLU A 131 -15.95 -18.52 25.17
C GLU A 131 -16.46 -17.76 26.40
N ARG A 132 -16.11 -16.48 26.54
CA ARG A 132 -16.70 -15.61 27.58
C ARG A 132 -18.21 -15.46 27.44
N ILE A 133 -18.73 -15.34 26.22
CA ILE A 133 -20.18 -15.26 25.97
C ILE A 133 -20.87 -16.58 26.33
N ARG A 134 -20.31 -17.72 25.91
CA ARG A 134 -20.81 -19.06 26.24
C ARG A 134 -20.89 -19.27 27.75
N ASN A 135 -19.81 -18.96 28.48
CA ASN A 135 -19.75 -19.08 29.93
C ASN A 135 -20.78 -18.19 30.63
N ARG A 136 -21.00 -16.95 30.15
CA ARG A 136 -22.06 -16.08 30.67
C ARG A 136 -23.45 -16.65 30.42
N ALA A 137 -23.69 -17.22 29.24
CA ALA A 137 -24.97 -17.85 28.90
C ALA A 137 -25.23 -19.08 29.77
N ALA A 138 -24.23 -19.94 29.98
CA ALA A 138 -24.31 -21.10 30.87
C ALA A 138 -24.68 -20.70 32.31
N ARG A 139 -23.97 -19.72 32.88
CA ARG A 139 -24.26 -19.18 34.24
C ARG A 139 -25.69 -18.66 34.38
N ARG A 140 -26.20 -17.94 33.38
CA ARG A 140 -27.59 -17.43 33.36
C ARG A 140 -28.63 -18.55 33.31
N LYS A 141 -28.31 -19.65 32.63
CA LYS A 141 -29.19 -20.82 32.51
C LYS A 141 -29.29 -21.55 33.85
N SER A 142 -28.17 -21.73 34.54
CA SER A 142 -28.11 -22.34 35.88
C SER A 142 -28.76 -21.49 36.98
N ALA A 143 -28.89 -20.18 36.80
CA ALA A 143 -29.55 -19.29 37.78
C ALA A 143 -31.08 -19.20 37.60
N LYS A 144 -31.63 -19.82 36.56
CA LYS A 144 -33.07 -19.81 36.23
C LYS A 144 -33.75 -21.17 36.42
N GLY A 145 -32.98 -22.24 36.61
CA GLY A 145 -33.47 -23.55 37.03
C GLY A 145 -33.22 -23.73 38.51
#